data_AF-A0AA97N4X6-F1
#
_entry.id   AF-A0AA97N4X6-F1
#
_cell.length_a   1.000
_cell.length_b   1.000
_cell.length_c   1.000
_cell.angle_alpha   90.00
_cell.angle_beta   90.00
_cell.angle_gamma   90.00
#
_symmetry.space_group_name_H-M   'P 1'
#
loop_
_entity.id
_entity.type
_entity.pdbx_description
1 polymer ?
#
loop_
_entity_poly.entity_id
_entity_poly.type
_entity_poly.pdbx_seq_one_letter_code
_entity_poly.pdbx_strand_id
1 'polypeptide(L)'
;SSPYYFGSREANAQNKLCALSNVESKDVRPKQKYLTSSPNVYFFTSDKKPEGAVIQTPVPKTFPSSERGKVAVSKIVDYLRHTTSRGSEDSGLEELCNMLDPEQKDISMDLGTYHAIMGEWIEDRKRKWEDGAAEESSASMEDLDFHVPKDHSEGAECFALFLFRKTPLSCSITKTPPLSAKKTHVRMNVTSGSLEAIGGDVSKGDMETSDLITSIADLQYNNQKLQEENNKLKLTLEAVDETNNKLLADIEHLHQQIKSIQHSVLKDKSLEEELEEARTNLNLSEEKREQILWQNKQLEKENQSLNIKVTSLQEEIIRNSMDTDRLQKKILELSKSAAQLQIQAHIYETTVVNKEASLIQKEQDIKELKLTIVECSSIIETLRTEKNKLLENIQHMQQELVSNGLSFPLLCKFNSNIPEGMNSLHCELELAQTSEIIKTEWTSLDETLDREVLLLLQGPDYAGEKFKTIMQNLVSGRAYVN
;
A
#
# COMPACT_ATOMS: atom_id res chain seq x y z
N SER A 1 31.06 -17.35 -61.30
CA SER A 1 30.13 -17.90 -62.29
C SER A 1 29.04 -18.67 -61.60
N SER A 2 27.83 -18.53 -62.16
CA SER A 2 26.57 -19.25 -61.99
C SER A 2 26.50 -20.58 -61.21
N PRO A 3 25.28 -20.91 -60.76
CA PRO A 3 24.96 -21.58 -59.50
C PRO A 3 24.33 -22.97 -59.70
N TYR A 4 23.80 -23.52 -58.60
CA TYR A 4 22.52 -24.24 -58.51
C TYR A 4 22.49 -25.78 -58.36
N TYR A 5 21.46 -26.14 -57.57
CA TYR A 5 20.54 -27.28 -57.64
C TYR A 5 20.88 -28.55 -56.85
N PHE A 6 19.95 -28.84 -55.91
CA PHE A 6 19.34 -30.13 -55.50
C PHE A 6 20.28 -31.32 -55.20
N GLY A 7 20.09 -32.13 -54.17
CA GLY A 7 18.96 -32.40 -53.30
C GLY A 7 19.11 -33.83 -52.77
N SER A 8 18.60 -34.07 -51.57
CA SER A 8 18.07 -35.35 -51.05
C SER A 8 18.99 -36.58 -50.90
N ARG A 9 18.96 -37.08 -49.65
CA ARG A 9 18.53 -38.45 -49.23
C ARG A 9 19.60 -39.41 -48.68
N GLU A 10 19.17 -40.05 -47.59
CA GLU A 10 19.54 -41.40 -47.08
C GLU A 10 20.93 -41.59 -46.43
N ALA A 11 20.96 -41.79 -45.11
CA ALA A 11 20.99 -43.08 -44.41
C ALA A 11 22.43 -43.61 -44.23
N ASN A 12 22.97 -43.51 -43.01
CA ASN A 12 23.11 -44.61 -42.04
C ASN A 12 24.34 -45.51 -42.27
N ALA A 13 25.34 -45.37 -41.39
CA ALA A 13 26.11 -46.48 -40.82
C ALA A 13 27.04 -45.99 -39.68
N GLN A 14 26.88 -46.61 -38.49
CA GLN A 14 27.88 -47.09 -37.51
C GLN A 14 29.32 -46.52 -37.60
N ASN A 15 30.07 -46.16 -36.55
CA ASN A 15 30.20 -46.65 -35.16
C ASN A 15 31.28 -45.74 -34.50
N LYS A 16 31.13 -45.21 -33.28
CA LYS A 16 31.68 -45.83 -32.05
C LYS A 16 31.16 -45.12 -30.77
N LEU A 17 30.44 -45.93 -29.98
CA LEU A 17 30.37 -46.07 -28.51
C LEU A 17 31.54 -45.42 -27.71
N CYS A 18 31.44 -44.98 -26.45
CA CYS A 18 30.48 -45.25 -25.36
C CYS A 18 30.79 -44.33 -24.15
N ALA A 19 29.77 -43.84 -23.43
CA ALA A 19 29.76 -43.79 -21.96
C ALA A 19 28.33 -43.51 -21.46
N LEU A 20 27.77 -44.49 -20.75
CA LEU A 20 26.45 -44.52 -20.11
C LEU A 20 26.43 -43.53 -18.92
N SER A 21 25.33 -42.84 -18.59
CA SER A 21 24.13 -43.45 -17.99
C SER A 21 22.99 -42.42 -17.86
N ASN A 22 21.76 -42.91 -18.05
CA ASN A 22 20.48 -42.21 -17.90
C ASN A 22 20.15 -41.89 -16.43
N VAL A 23 19.40 -40.80 -16.18
CA VAL A 23 18.09 -40.80 -15.47
C VAL A 23 17.36 -39.47 -15.76
N GLU A 24 16.27 -39.59 -16.53
CA GLU A 24 14.94 -38.95 -16.40
C GLU A 24 14.77 -37.67 -15.54
N SER A 25 14.53 -36.53 -16.18
CA SER A 25 13.99 -35.32 -15.52
C SER A 25 12.50 -35.20 -15.81
N LYS A 26 11.69 -35.53 -14.80
CA LYS A 26 10.26 -35.22 -14.73
C LYS A 26 10.03 -33.87 -14.03
N ASP A 27 9.21 -33.08 -14.68
CA ASP A 27 8.41 -31.93 -14.23
C ASP A 27 7.98 -31.96 -12.75
N VAL A 28 8.37 -30.93 -11.96
CA VAL A 28 7.72 -30.57 -10.69
C VAL A 28 7.83 -29.04 -10.45
N ARG A 29 6.66 -28.38 -10.43
CA ARG A 29 6.42 -27.00 -9.93
C ARG A 29 7.07 -26.71 -8.56
N PRO A 30 7.61 -25.50 -8.32
CA PRO A 30 8.00 -25.10 -6.97
C PRO A 30 6.76 -24.67 -6.17
N LYS A 31 6.36 -25.49 -5.19
CA LYS A 31 5.48 -25.06 -4.10
C LYS A 31 6.27 -24.15 -3.16
N GLN A 32 5.95 -22.86 -3.12
CA GLN A 32 6.34 -21.97 -2.03
C GLN A 32 5.70 -22.47 -0.72
N LYS A 33 6.53 -22.94 0.19
CA LYS A 33 6.15 -23.25 1.57
C LYS A 33 6.32 -21.98 2.39
N TYR A 34 5.22 -21.40 2.86
CA TYR A 34 5.25 -20.44 3.95
C TYR A 34 5.64 -21.20 5.23
N LEU A 35 6.89 -21.05 5.67
CA LEU A 35 7.33 -21.43 7.00
C LEU A 35 7.40 -20.16 7.84
N THR A 36 6.35 -19.87 8.59
CA THR A 36 6.39 -18.91 9.69
C THR A 36 6.97 -19.62 10.90
N SER A 37 8.29 -19.51 11.09
CA SER A 37 8.95 -19.90 12.33
C SER A 37 9.17 -18.64 13.16
N SER A 38 8.34 -18.42 14.18
CA SER A 38 8.60 -17.46 15.24
C SER A 38 8.91 -18.22 16.53
N PRO A 39 9.98 -17.88 17.28
CA PRO A 39 10.33 -18.59 18.49
C PRO A 39 9.47 -18.18 19.67
N ASN A 40 9.03 -19.20 20.42
CA ASN A 40 8.65 -19.23 21.83
C ASN A 40 9.06 -17.99 22.66
N VAL A 41 8.07 -17.25 23.15
CA VAL A 41 8.21 -16.36 24.32
C VAL A 41 7.35 -16.92 25.44
N TYR A 42 8.00 -17.29 26.53
CA TYR A 42 7.41 -17.87 27.72
C TYR A 42 6.47 -16.86 28.43
N PHE A 43 5.23 -17.28 28.69
CA PHE A 43 4.34 -16.63 29.64
C PHE A 43 4.79 -16.98 31.07
N PHE A 44 5.23 -15.99 31.84
CA PHE A 44 5.18 -16.05 33.30
C PHE A 44 3.96 -15.27 33.77
N THR A 45 2.98 -15.99 34.30
CA THR A 45 1.90 -15.43 35.12
C THR A 45 2.49 -15.05 36.49
N SER A 46 2.33 -13.80 36.89
CA SER A 46 2.41 -13.43 38.30
C SER A 46 1.27 -12.49 38.62
N ASP A 47 0.32 -13.03 39.36
CA ASP A 47 -0.64 -12.29 40.16
C ASP A 47 0.10 -11.34 41.10
N LYS A 48 -0.28 -10.05 41.07
CA LYS A 48 -0.67 -9.25 42.26
C LYS A 48 -0.97 -7.80 41.88
N LYS A 49 -2.20 -7.39 42.18
CA LYS A 49 -2.68 -6.00 42.31
C LYS A 49 -2.08 -5.37 43.57
N PRO A 50 -1.89 -4.04 43.66
CA PRO A 50 -2.98 -3.13 44.07
C PRO A 50 -3.00 -1.82 43.24
N GLU A 51 -4.17 -1.37 42.77
CA GLU A 51 -4.94 -0.23 43.31
C GLU A 51 -4.25 1.15 43.25
N GLY A 52 -4.68 1.96 42.27
CA GLY A 52 -4.32 3.37 42.13
C GLY A 52 -5.10 4.07 41.01
N ALA A 53 -6.07 4.89 41.41
CA ALA A 53 -6.73 6.02 40.74
C ALA A 53 -7.10 5.94 39.23
N VAL A 54 -8.41 5.90 39.03
CA VAL A 54 -9.15 6.12 37.79
C VAL A 54 -8.92 7.54 37.24
N ILE A 55 -8.41 7.65 36.02
CA ILE A 55 -8.75 8.73 35.08
C ILE A 55 -9.11 8.06 33.75
N GLN A 56 -10.40 8.11 33.39
CA GLN A 56 -10.92 7.62 32.12
C GLN A 56 -10.62 8.64 31.02
N THR A 57 -9.95 8.18 29.96
CA THR A 57 -10.01 8.77 28.61
C THR A 57 -10.28 7.65 27.61
N PRO A 58 -11.07 7.90 26.56
CA PRO A 58 -11.89 6.87 25.94
C PRO A 58 -11.08 5.92 25.05
N VAL A 59 -11.13 4.63 25.39
CA VAL A 59 -10.73 3.52 24.54
C VAL A 59 -11.68 3.50 23.32
N PRO A 60 -11.19 3.36 22.07
CA PRO A 60 -12.05 3.14 20.92
C PRO A 60 -12.85 1.87 21.15
N LYS A 61 -14.18 2.00 21.15
CA LYS A 61 -15.11 0.89 21.23
C LYS A 61 -14.69 -0.18 20.23
N THR A 62 -14.43 -1.38 20.75
CA THR A 62 -14.43 -2.62 19.98
C THR A 62 -15.73 -2.65 19.17
N PHE A 63 -15.58 -2.58 17.84
CA PHE A 63 -16.71 -2.67 16.92
C PHE A 63 -17.40 -4.02 17.11
N PRO A 64 -18.72 -4.06 17.39
CA PRO A 64 -19.47 -5.30 17.32
C PRO A 64 -19.46 -5.77 15.86
N SER A 65 -19.06 -7.01 15.68
CA SER A 65 -18.83 -7.68 14.39
C SER A 65 -20.12 -8.02 13.61
N SER A 66 -21.09 -7.10 13.53
CA SER A 66 -22.40 -7.35 12.92
C SER A 66 -22.79 -6.42 11.74
N GLU A 67 -21.93 -5.49 11.32
CA GLU A 67 -22.22 -4.58 10.19
C GLU A 67 -21.27 -4.73 9.00
N ARG A 68 -20.79 -5.96 8.74
CA ARG A 68 -19.96 -6.24 7.56
C ARG A 68 -20.85 -6.31 6.31
N GLY A 69 -21.35 -5.15 5.84
CA GLY A 69 -22.13 -5.07 4.60
C GLY A 69 -23.08 -3.87 4.44
N LYS A 70 -23.13 -2.91 5.38
CA LYS A 70 -24.00 -1.72 5.27
C LYS A 70 -23.18 -0.44 5.17
N VAL A 71 -23.56 0.46 4.26
CA VAL A 71 -22.88 1.74 4.00
C VAL A 71 -23.90 2.87 4.08
N ALA A 72 -23.57 3.95 4.77
CA ALA A 72 -24.42 5.14 4.86
C ALA A 72 -24.57 5.82 3.50
N VAL A 73 -25.78 6.32 3.19
CA VAL A 73 -26.10 6.96 1.90
C VAL A 73 -25.19 8.16 1.63
N SER A 74 -24.87 8.96 2.64
CA SER A 74 -23.94 10.09 2.55
C SER A 74 -22.60 9.70 1.91
N LYS A 75 -22.00 8.59 2.37
CA LYS A 75 -20.71 8.09 1.84
C LYS A 75 -20.82 7.57 0.41
N ILE A 76 -21.95 6.98 0.05
CA ILE A 76 -22.20 6.49 -1.31
C ILE A 76 -22.31 7.68 -2.26
N VAL A 77 -23.11 8.70 -1.90
CA VAL A 77 -23.32 9.89 -2.72
C VAL A 77 -22.02 10.70 -2.84
N ASP A 78 -21.23 10.81 -1.78
CA ASP A 78 -19.93 11.50 -1.83
C ASP A 78 -18.94 10.76 -2.75
N TYR A 79 -18.90 9.42 -2.70
CA TYR A 79 -18.11 8.63 -3.63
C TYR A 79 -18.56 8.83 -5.08
N LEU A 80 -19.87 8.86 -5.34
CA LEU A 80 -20.43 9.11 -6.67
C LEU A 80 -20.09 10.53 -7.18
N ARG A 81 -20.16 11.55 -6.32
CA ARG A 81 -19.70 12.92 -6.67
C ARG A 81 -18.24 12.93 -7.09
N HIS A 82 -17.37 12.26 -6.31
CA HIS A 82 -15.94 12.23 -6.59
C HIS A 82 -15.57 11.44 -7.84
N THR A 83 -16.31 10.39 -8.17
CA THR A 83 -16.01 9.51 -9.32
C THR A 83 -16.62 9.97 -10.63
N THR A 84 -17.74 10.71 -10.60
CA THR A 84 -18.45 11.15 -11.81
C THR A 84 -18.16 12.60 -12.20
N SER A 85 -17.33 13.31 -11.42
CA SER A 85 -16.98 14.72 -11.65
C SER A 85 -18.20 15.65 -11.75
N ARG A 86 -19.35 15.22 -11.21
CA ARG A 86 -20.62 15.95 -11.23
C ARG A 86 -20.74 16.78 -9.96
N GLY A 87 -20.85 18.11 -10.12
CA GLY A 87 -20.95 19.07 -9.03
C GLY A 87 -22.32 19.07 -8.34
N SER A 88 -22.46 19.86 -7.28
CA SER A 88 -23.70 19.98 -6.49
C SER A 88 -24.91 20.54 -7.25
N GLU A 89 -24.72 21.00 -8.49
CA GLU A 89 -25.80 21.51 -9.36
C GLU A 89 -26.36 20.43 -10.30
N ASP A 90 -25.86 19.20 -10.23
CA ASP A 90 -26.38 18.11 -11.06
C ASP A 90 -27.72 17.59 -10.53
N SER A 91 -28.80 18.06 -11.15
CA SER A 91 -30.18 17.63 -10.90
C SER A 91 -30.38 16.11 -10.87
N GLY A 92 -29.52 15.33 -11.56
CA GLY A 92 -29.65 13.88 -11.57
C GLY A 92 -29.07 13.15 -10.38
N LEU A 93 -28.02 13.70 -9.77
CA LEU A 93 -27.45 13.10 -8.57
C LEU A 93 -28.31 13.39 -7.34
N GLU A 94 -28.98 14.54 -7.32
CA GLU A 94 -29.96 14.90 -6.30
C GLU A 94 -31.21 14.02 -6.36
N GLU A 95 -31.69 13.68 -7.56
CA GLU A 95 -32.79 12.72 -7.76
C GLU A 95 -32.42 11.31 -7.23
N LEU A 96 -31.20 10.84 -7.50
CA LEU A 96 -30.70 9.58 -6.96
C LEU A 96 -30.57 9.63 -5.42
N CYS A 97 -30.12 10.75 -4.87
CA CYS A 97 -30.03 10.96 -3.42
C CYS A 97 -31.41 10.82 -2.76
N ASN A 98 -32.44 11.45 -3.33
CA ASN A 98 -33.82 11.38 -2.83
C ASN A 98 -34.44 9.98 -2.96
N MET A 99 -34.00 9.15 -3.90
CA MET A 99 -34.45 7.75 -4.00
C MET A 99 -33.71 6.82 -3.04
N LEU A 100 -32.44 7.10 -2.75
CA LEU A 100 -31.66 6.34 -1.78
C LEU A 100 -32.07 6.66 -0.34
N ASP A 101 -32.46 7.90 -0.06
CA ASP A 101 -32.88 8.35 1.26
C ASP A 101 -33.99 9.42 1.20
N PRO A 102 -35.26 9.01 1.02
CA PRO A 102 -36.40 9.94 0.90
C PRO A 102 -36.63 10.80 2.16
N GLU A 103 -36.18 10.33 3.32
CA GLU A 103 -36.35 11.03 4.60
C GLU A 103 -35.11 11.83 5.03
N GLN A 104 -34.03 11.79 4.24
CA GLN A 104 -32.73 12.41 4.54
C GLN A 104 -32.19 12.07 5.94
N LYS A 105 -32.36 10.81 6.36
CA LYS A 105 -31.95 10.30 7.69
C LYS A 105 -30.60 9.60 7.70
N ASP A 106 -29.89 9.60 6.59
CA ASP A 106 -28.61 8.93 6.32
C ASP A 106 -28.64 7.45 6.71
N ILE A 107 -29.62 6.73 6.15
CA ILE A 107 -29.87 5.33 6.47
C ILE A 107 -28.69 4.48 5.98
N SER A 108 -28.27 3.48 6.77
CA SER A 108 -27.26 2.52 6.33
C SER A 108 -27.89 1.45 5.45
N MET A 109 -27.38 1.33 4.22
CA MET A 109 -27.95 0.50 3.16
C MET A 109 -27.03 -0.66 2.82
N ASP A 110 -27.59 -1.85 2.62
CA ASP A 110 -26.85 -3.02 2.13
C ASP A 110 -26.66 -3.00 0.61
N LEU A 111 -25.71 -3.79 0.12
CA LEU A 111 -25.35 -3.84 -1.30
C LEU A 111 -26.52 -4.25 -2.21
N GLY A 112 -27.40 -5.14 -1.75
CA GLY A 112 -28.55 -5.59 -2.53
C GLY A 112 -29.58 -4.48 -2.73
N THR A 113 -29.88 -3.76 -1.65
CA THR A 113 -30.77 -2.59 -1.68
C THR A 113 -30.19 -1.48 -2.55
N TYR A 114 -28.88 -1.22 -2.48
CA TYR A 114 -28.21 -0.25 -3.35
C TYR A 114 -28.34 -0.64 -4.83
N HIS A 115 -28.09 -1.90 -5.19
CA HIS A 115 -28.23 -2.38 -6.56
C HIS A 115 -29.67 -2.24 -7.10
N ALA A 116 -30.67 -2.51 -6.26
CA ALA A 116 -32.08 -2.40 -6.66
C ALA A 116 -32.45 -0.94 -6.99
N ILE A 117 -32.12 0.00 -6.09
CA ILE A 117 -32.43 1.43 -6.27
C ILE A 117 -31.63 2.02 -7.44
N MET A 118 -30.34 1.66 -7.56
CA MET A 118 -29.50 2.11 -8.66
C MET A 118 -30.00 1.57 -10.01
N GLY A 119 -30.50 0.33 -10.05
CA GLY A 119 -31.12 -0.25 -11.23
C GLY A 119 -32.40 0.49 -11.65
N GLU A 120 -33.27 0.80 -10.69
CA GLU A 120 -34.49 1.57 -10.92
C GLU A 120 -34.19 2.98 -11.44
N TRP A 121 -33.19 3.67 -10.88
CA TRP A 121 -32.76 4.98 -11.36
C TRP A 121 -32.23 4.97 -12.79
N ILE A 122 -31.45 3.94 -13.15
CA ILE A 122 -30.92 3.79 -14.52
C ILE A 122 -32.08 3.56 -15.50
N GLU A 123 -33.08 2.76 -15.12
CA GLU A 123 -34.27 2.57 -15.93
C GLU A 123 -35.11 3.84 -16.06
N ASP A 124 -35.30 4.60 -14.98
CA ASP A 124 -36.02 5.88 -15.00
C ASP A 124 -35.31 6.92 -15.88
N ARG A 125 -33.98 6.95 -15.82
CA ARG A 125 -33.15 7.77 -16.70
C ARG A 125 -33.32 7.35 -18.15
N LYS A 126 -33.32 6.05 -18.43
CA LYS A 126 -33.54 5.53 -19.78
C LYS A 126 -34.92 5.89 -20.33
N ARG A 127 -35.97 5.76 -19.51
CA ARG A 127 -37.35 6.17 -19.87
C ARG A 127 -37.44 7.68 -20.16
N LYS A 128 -36.87 8.53 -19.32
CA LYS A 128 -36.84 9.99 -19.54
C LYS A 128 -36.14 10.39 -20.85
N TRP A 129 -35.10 9.67 -21.24
CA TRP A 129 -34.40 9.92 -22.51
C TRP A 129 -35.21 9.44 -23.73
N GLU A 130 -35.97 8.36 -23.58
CA GLU A 130 -36.85 7.84 -24.63
C GLU A 130 -38.11 8.73 -24.81
N ASP A 131 -38.67 9.27 -23.73
CA ASP A 131 -39.81 10.19 -23.76
C ASP A 131 -39.41 11.61 -24.23
N GLY A 132 -38.20 12.08 -23.88
CA GLY A 132 -37.67 13.38 -24.35
C GLY A 132 -37.39 13.41 -25.86
N ALA A 133 -37.00 12.28 -26.45
CA ALA A 133 -36.78 12.15 -27.89
C ALA A 133 -38.09 12.23 -28.72
N ALA A 134 -39.26 12.06 -28.09
CA ALA A 134 -40.56 12.22 -28.75
C ALA A 134 -41.05 13.68 -28.77
N GLU A 135 -40.60 14.53 -27.83
CA GLU A 135 -41.01 15.94 -27.73
C GLU A 135 -40.09 16.91 -28.51
N GLU A 136 -38.80 16.55 -28.72
CA GLU A 136 -37.85 17.37 -29.50
C GLU A 136 -38.05 17.34 -31.03
N SER A 137 -39.03 16.56 -31.54
CA SER A 137 -39.43 16.64 -32.95
C SER A 137 -40.29 17.87 -33.29
N SER A 138 -40.54 18.79 -32.35
CA SER A 138 -41.46 19.92 -32.56
C SER A 138 -40.94 21.33 -32.24
N ALA A 139 -39.67 21.51 -31.84
CA ALA A 139 -39.10 22.84 -31.62
C ALA A 139 -38.03 23.18 -32.68
N SER A 140 -38.42 24.06 -33.59
CA SER A 140 -37.62 24.59 -34.70
C SER A 140 -36.38 25.36 -34.24
N MET A 141 -35.25 25.00 -34.86
CA MET A 141 -34.15 25.83 -35.33
C MET A 141 -34.26 27.34 -35.08
N GLU A 142 -33.35 27.91 -34.27
CA GLU A 142 -32.77 29.23 -34.51
C GLU A 142 -31.50 29.46 -33.66
N ASP A 143 -30.56 30.20 -34.26
CA ASP A 143 -29.18 30.52 -33.89
C ASP A 143 -28.92 30.94 -32.43
N LEU A 144 -27.75 30.55 -31.88
CA LEU A 144 -26.81 31.51 -31.28
C LEU A 144 -25.42 30.89 -30.93
N ASP A 145 -24.43 31.74 -31.11
CA ASP A 145 -22.98 31.54 -31.19
C ASP A 145 -22.22 31.12 -29.89
N PHE A 146 -21.18 30.31 -30.12
CA PHE A 146 -19.79 30.42 -29.64
C PHE A 146 -19.44 30.54 -28.13
N HIS A 147 -18.84 29.49 -27.56
CA HIS A 147 -17.52 29.60 -26.90
C HIS A 147 -16.83 28.24 -26.68
N VAL A 148 -15.59 28.12 -27.16
CA VAL A 148 -14.61 27.10 -26.74
C VAL A 148 -13.70 27.73 -25.68
N PRO A 149 -13.44 27.02 -24.57
CA PRO A 149 -12.03 26.83 -24.21
C PRO A 149 -11.66 25.36 -24.01
N LYS A 150 -10.48 25.04 -24.52
CA LYS A 150 -9.72 23.79 -24.33
C LYS A 150 -9.43 23.52 -22.85
N ASP A 151 -9.52 22.27 -22.42
CA ASP A 151 -8.35 21.51 -21.95
C ASP A 151 -8.65 20.02 -21.69
N HIS A 152 -7.82 19.18 -22.32
CA HIS A 152 -7.28 17.88 -21.92
C HIS A 152 -8.10 16.95 -20.99
N SER A 153 -8.61 15.85 -21.56
CA SER A 153 -8.26 14.48 -21.12
C SER A 153 -9.06 13.45 -21.92
N GLU A 154 -8.33 12.49 -22.46
CA GLU A 154 -8.77 11.29 -23.18
C GLU A 154 -9.88 10.53 -22.44
N GLY A 155 -10.88 10.04 -23.18
CA GLY A 155 -11.82 9.05 -22.63
C GLY A 155 -13.30 9.25 -23.00
N ALA A 156 -13.65 9.72 -24.19
CA ALA A 156 -15.05 9.73 -24.62
C ALA A 156 -15.23 9.82 -26.15
N GLU A 157 -14.50 9.01 -26.92
CA GLU A 157 -14.79 8.83 -28.36
C GLU A 157 -14.93 7.35 -28.69
N CYS A 158 -16.04 6.72 -28.26
CA CYS A 158 -16.35 5.36 -28.73
C CYS A 158 -17.84 5.00 -28.83
N PHE A 159 -18.78 5.95 -28.72
CA PHE A 159 -20.21 5.58 -28.78
C PHE A 159 -21.06 6.31 -29.82
N ALA A 160 -20.48 7.14 -30.70
CA ALA A 160 -21.26 7.92 -31.67
C ALA A 160 -21.03 7.57 -33.16
N LEU A 161 -20.28 6.50 -33.50
CA LEU A 161 -20.04 6.11 -34.89
C LEU A 161 -20.33 4.63 -35.16
N PHE A 162 -21.56 4.17 -34.93
CA PHE A 162 -21.96 2.85 -35.44
C PHE A 162 -23.34 2.75 -36.09
N LEU A 163 -24.15 3.81 -36.19
CA LEU A 163 -25.52 3.67 -36.69
C LEU A 163 -25.91 4.63 -37.81
N PHE A 164 -25.04 4.89 -38.80
CA PHE A 164 -25.50 5.54 -40.03
C PHE A 164 -24.65 5.15 -41.26
N ARG A 165 -24.80 3.92 -41.77
CA ARG A 165 -24.68 3.63 -43.21
C ARG A 165 -25.19 2.23 -43.59
N LYS A 166 -26.50 2.08 -43.78
CA LYS A 166 -27.01 1.14 -44.78
C LYS A 166 -27.74 1.93 -45.85
N THR A 167 -27.06 2.16 -46.96
CA THR A 167 -27.70 2.46 -48.25
C THR A 167 -27.68 1.17 -49.07
N PRO A 168 -28.80 0.74 -49.66
CA PRO A 168 -28.81 -0.40 -50.56
C PRO A 168 -28.37 0.09 -51.94
N LEU A 169 -27.12 -0.17 -52.31
CA LEU A 169 -26.68 0.04 -53.68
C LEU A 169 -27.19 -1.11 -54.55
N SER A 170 -28.02 -0.70 -55.49
CA SER A 170 -28.75 -1.47 -56.48
C SER A 170 -27.92 -2.54 -57.16
N CYS A 171 -28.45 -3.76 -57.11
CA CYS A 171 -28.07 -4.84 -57.99
C CYS A 171 -28.60 -4.54 -59.40
N SER A 172 -27.78 -3.94 -60.27
CA SER A 172 -28.02 -3.91 -61.71
C SER A 172 -27.62 -5.26 -62.30
N ILE A 173 -28.42 -6.30 -62.00
CA ILE A 173 -28.47 -7.49 -62.85
C ILE A 173 -29.18 -7.05 -64.12
N THR A 174 -28.40 -6.88 -65.18
CA THR A 174 -28.91 -6.88 -66.54
C THR A 174 -29.67 -8.20 -66.74
N LYS A 175 -30.99 -8.14 -66.63
CA LYS A 175 -31.89 -9.19 -67.11
C LYS A 175 -31.71 -9.27 -68.62
N THR A 176 -30.79 -10.10 -69.08
CA THR A 176 -30.87 -10.63 -70.44
C THR A 176 -32.04 -11.61 -70.45
N PRO A 177 -33.04 -11.40 -71.32
CA PRO A 177 -34.13 -12.35 -71.43
C PRO A 177 -33.55 -13.69 -71.92
N PRO A 178 -34.11 -14.84 -71.51
CA PRO A 178 -33.77 -16.08 -72.16
C PRO A 178 -34.16 -15.89 -73.63
N LEU A 179 -33.19 -16.01 -74.54
CA LEU A 179 -33.51 -16.34 -75.92
C LEU A 179 -34.17 -17.71 -75.85
N SER A 180 -35.50 -17.69 -75.66
CA SER A 180 -36.36 -18.78 -76.04
C SER A 180 -35.93 -19.13 -77.45
N ALA A 181 -35.53 -20.38 -77.65
CA ALA A 181 -35.45 -20.97 -78.96
C ALA A 181 -36.80 -20.73 -79.63
N LYS A 182 -36.92 -19.63 -80.38
CA LYS A 182 -37.87 -19.54 -81.46
C LYS A 182 -37.31 -20.53 -82.46
N LYS A 183 -37.71 -21.79 -82.30
CA LYS A 183 -37.93 -22.67 -83.43
C LYS A 183 -38.89 -21.87 -84.29
N THR A 184 -38.33 -21.07 -85.19
CA THR A 184 -39.03 -20.65 -86.39
C THR A 184 -39.33 -21.95 -87.10
N HIS A 185 -40.44 -22.58 -86.68
CA HIS A 185 -41.27 -23.30 -87.59
C HIS A 185 -41.58 -22.25 -88.66
N VAL A 186 -40.72 -22.20 -89.69
CA VAL A 186 -41.12 -21.66 -90.97
C VAL A 186 -42.27 -22.57 -91.36
N ARG A 187 -43.47 -22.19 -90.91
CA ARG A 187 -44.72 -22.64 -91.46
C ARG A 187 -44.67 -22.08 -92.86
N MET A 188 -44.05 -22.83 -93.76
CA MET A 188 -44.40 -22.73 -95.16
C MET A 188 -45.87 -23.13 -95.17
N ASN A 189 -46.74 -22.13 -95.08
CA ASN A 189 -48.09 -22.23 -95.55
C ASN A 189 -47.92 -22.73 -96.99
N VAL A 190 -48.23 -24.01 -97.21
CA VAL A 190 -48.49 -24.53 -98.53
C VAL A 190 -49.80 -23.87 -98.94
N THR A 191 -49.71 -22.63 -99.40
CA THR A 191 -50.76 -21.99 -100.17
C THR A 191 -50.80 -22.75 -101.47
N SER A 192 -51.68 -23.74 -101.52
CA SER A 192 -52.18 -24.35 -102.74
C SER A 192 -52.89 -23.24 -103.52
N GLY A 193 -52.13 -22.52 -104.35
CA GLY A 193 -52.59 -21.41 -105.17
C GLY A 193 -52.25 -21.64 -106.63
N SER A 194 -53.29 -21.95 -107.41
CA SER A 194 -53.35 -21.86 -108.87
C SER A 194 -52.40 -22.75 -109.68
N LEU A 195 -52.74 -24.05 -109.70
CA LEU A 195 -52.53 -24.88 -110.89
C LEU A 195 -53.67 -24.56 -111.87
N GLU A 196 -53.55 -23.46 -112.62
CA GLU A 196 -54.37 -23.25 -113.79
C GLU A 196 -53.80 -24.08 -114.95
N ALA A 197 -54.71 -24.83 -115.56
CA ALA A 197 -54.45 -25.73 -116.66
C ALA A 197 -53.81 -25.01 -117.85
N ILE A 198 -52.67 -25.52 -118.31
CA ILE A 198 -52.34 -25.52 -119.73
C ILE A 198 -52.65 -26.93 -120.23
N GLY A 199 -53.93 -27.12 -120.53
CA GLY A 199 -54.37 -28.14 -121.46
C GLY A 199 -54.32 -27.55 -122.88
N GLY A 200 -53.83 -28.35 -123.83
CA GLY A 200 -53.80 -28.03 -125.25
C GLY A 200 -52.38 -27.73 -125.74
N ASP A 201 -51.82 -28.39 -126.75
CA ASP A 201 -52.35 -29.36 -127.70
C ASP A 201 -51.24 -30.39 -127.97
N VAL A 202 -51.62 -31.66 -128.09
CA VAL A 202 -50.70 -32.71 -128.55
C VAL A 202 -50.35 -32.38 -130.00
N SER A 203 -49.13 -31.85 -130.22
CA SER A 203 -48.56 -31.71 -131.54
C SER A 203 -48.46 -33.10 -132.17
N LYS A 204 -49.44 -33.38 -133.02
CA LYS A 204 -49.61 -34.60 -133.79
C LYS A 204 -48.72 -34.49 -135.04
N GLY A 205 -47.41 -34.53 -134.83
CA GLY A 205 -46.39 -34.75 -135.85
C GLY A 205 -45.55 -35.93 -135.39
N ASP A 206 -45.43 -36.96 -136.24
CA ASP A 206 -44.81 -38.27 -135.98
C ASP A 206 -43.71 -38.27 -134.91
N MET A 207 -44.11 -38.49 -133.66
CA MET A 207 -43.22 -38.92 -132.60
C MET A 207 -43.18 -40.43 -132.69
N GLU A 208 -42.15 -40.98 -133.34
CA GLU A 208 -41.95 -42.42 -133.43
C GLU A 208 -41.93 -42.99 -132.00
N THR A 209 -42.54 -44.16 -131.78
CA THR A 209 -42.65 -44.83 -130.46
C THR A 209 -41.32 -44.86 -129.68
N SER A 210 -40.19 -44.81 -130.41
CA SER A 210 -38.81 -44.71 -129.91
C SER A 210 -38.52 -43.43 -129.10
N ASP A 211 -39.01 -42.26 -129.50
CA ASP A 211 -38.73 -40.98 -128.83
C ASP A 211 -39.51 -40.84 -127.50
N LEU A 212 -40.73 -41.38 -127.47
CA LEU A 212 -41.53 -41.50 -126.25
C LEU A 212 -40.89 -42.48 -125.25
N ILE A 213 -40.40 -43.63 -125.73
CA ILE A 213 -39.68 -44.61 -124.89
C ILE A 213 -38.41 -43.99 -124.31
N THR A 214 -37.65 -43.23 -125.10
CA THR A 214 -36.44 -42.53 -124.65
C THR A 214 -36.77 -41.48 -123.59
N SER A 215 -37.82 -40.68 -123.80
CA SER A 215 -38.29 -39.69 -122.83
C SER A 215 -38.77 -40.33 -121.52
N ILE A 216 -39.47 -41.46 -121.59
CA ILE A 216 -39.90 -42.23 -120.41
C ILE A 216 -38.69 -42.78 -119.65
N ALA A 217 -37.68 -43.30 -120.34
CA ALA A 217 -36.45 -43.81 -119.72
C ALA A 217 -35.67 -42.70 -119.00
N ASP A 218 -35.54 -41.53 -119.62
CA ASP A 218 -34.88 -40.37 -119.02
C ASP A 218 -35.63 -39.87 -117.78
N LEU A 219 -36.97 -39.82 -117.82
CA LEU A 219 -37.78 -39.44 -116.67
C LEU A 219 -37.69 -40.48 -115.54
N GLN A 220 -37.70 -41.77 -115.86
CA GLN A 220 -37.51 -42.84 -114.86
C GLN A 220 -36.13 -42.75 -114.22
N TYR A 221 -35.08 -42.53 -115.02
CA TYR A 221 -33.72 -42.31 -114.52
C TYR A 221 -33.64 -41.06 -113.63
N ASN A 222 -34.22 -39.94 -114.07
CA ASN A 222 -34.25 -38.69 -113.29
C ASN A 222 -35.05 -38.86 -111.98
N ASN A 223 -36.15 -39.61 -111.98
CA ASN A 223 -36.93 -39.89 -110.78
C ASN A 223 -36.14 -40.76 -109.79
N GLN A 224 -35.49 -41.83 -110.28
CA GLN A 224 -34.62 -42.68 -109.47
C GLN A 224 -33.47 -41.86 -108.84
N LYS A 225 -32.82 -41.00 -109.63
CA LYS A 225 -31.76 -40.10 -109.15
C LYS A 225 -32.28 -39.11 -108.11
N LEU A 226 -33.46 -38.52 -108.31
CA LEU A 226 -34.11 -37.67 -107.30
C LEU A 226 -34.45 -38.43 -106.02
N GLN A 227 -34.86 -39.69 -106.13
CA GLN A 227 -35.18 -40.53 -104.98
C GLN A 227 -33.92 -40.90 -104.19
N GLU A 228 -32.80 -41.19 -104.87
CA GLU A 228 -31.49 -41.38 -104.25
C GLU A 228 -31.01 -40.11 -103.52
N GLU A 229 -31.10 -38.94 -104.16
CA GLU A 229 -30.75 -37.67 -103.52
C GLU A 229 -31.70 -37.34 -102.35
N ASN A 230 -33.00 -37.62 -102.46
CA ASN A 230 -33.95 -37.47 -101.34
C ASN A 230 -33.60 -38.37 -100.17
N ASN A 231 -33.23 -39.63 -100.43
CA ASN A 231 -32.79 -40.56 -99.38
C ASN A 231 -31.49 -40.08 -98.71
N LYS A 232 -30.55 -39.57 -99.51
CA LYS A 232 -29.31 -38.99 -99.01
C LYS A 232 -29.57 -37.75 -98.15
N LEU A 233 -30.44 -36.83 -98.60
CA LEU A 233 -30.86 -35.67 -97.84
C LEU A 233 -31.52 -36.07 -96.52
N LYS A 234 -32.39 -37.08 -96.54
CA LYS A 234 -33.02 -37.61 -95.33
C LYS A 234 -32.00 -38.14 -94.32
N LEU A 235 -31.02 -38.95 -94.77
CA LEU A 235 -29.94 -39.43 -93.89
C LEU A 235 -29.10 -38.26 -93.34
N THR A 236 -28.81 -37.24 -94.15
CA THR A 236 -28.09 -36.06 -93.66
C THR A 236 -28.92 -35.26 -92.66
N LEU A 237 -30.24 -35.18 -92.85
CA LEU A 237 -31.14 -34.51 -91.93
C LEU A 237 -31.21 -35.25 -90.59
N GLU A 238 -31.37 -36.57 -90.62
CA GLU A 238 -31.37 -37.42 -89.41
C GLU A 238 -30.03 -37.31 -88.66
N ALA A 239 -28.90 -37.28 -89.36
CA ALA A 239 -27.59 -37.06 -88.76
C ALA A 239 -27.49 -35.66 -88.12
N VAL A 240 -27.99 -34.62 -88.78
CA VAL A 240 -28.03 -33.25 -88.24
C VAL A 240 -28.94 -33.18 -87.01
N ASP A 241 -30.13 -33.80 -87.05
CA ASP A 241 -31.07 -33.82 -85.92
C ASP A 241 -30.48 -34.52 -84.70
N GLU A 242 -29.78 -35.65 -84.89
CA GLU A 242 -29.06 -36.35 -83.82
C GLU A 242 -27.96 -35.47 -83.21
N THR A 243 -27.16 -34.79 -84.05
CA THR A 243 -26.15 -33.85 -83.54
C THR A 243 -26.74 -32.67 -82.79
N ASN A 244 -27.90 -32.17 -83.23
CA ASN A 244 -28.58 -31.05 -82.59
C ASN A 244 -29.18 -31.45 -81.22
N ASN A 245 -29.75 -32.66 -81.11
CA ASN A 245 -30.22 -33.20 -79.84
C ASN A 245 -29.08 -33.38 -78.84
N LYS A 246 -27.92 -33.87 -79.30
CA LYS A 246 -26.71 -33.98 -78.48
C LYS A 246 -26.24 -32.61 -77.97
N LEU A 247 -26.18 -31.60 -78.84
CA LEU A 247 -25.81 -30.23 -78.45
C LEU A 247 -26.80 -29.64 -77.43
N LEU A 248 -28.11 -29.91 -77.58
CA LEU A 248 -29.11 -29.44 -76.63
C LEU A 248 -28.93 -30.07 -75.25
N ALA A 249 -28.61 -31.37 -75.17
CA ALA A 249 -28.27 -32.05 -73.93
C ALA A 249 -26.99 -31.48 -73.30
N ASP A 250 -25.96 -31.20 -74.09
CA ASP A 250 -24.72 -30.57 -73.63
C ASP A 250 -24.98 -29.15 -73.08
N ILE A 251 -25.85 -28.37 -73.73
CA ILE A 251 -26.27 -27.04 -73.24
C ILE A 251 -27.00 -27.15 -71.89
N GLU A 252 -27.90 -28.11 -71.73
CA GLU A 252 -28.60 -28.32 -70.46
C GLU A 252 -27.64 -28.73 -69.34
N HIS A 253 -26.72 -29.65 -69.62
CA HIS A 253 -25.69 -30.06 -68.68
C HIS A 253 -24.78 -28.89 -68.26
N LEU A 254 -24.34 -28.06 -69.21
CA LEU A 254 -23.56 -26.86 -68.92
C LEU A 254 -24.36 -25.86 -68.08
N HIS A 255 -25.65 -25.68 -68.35
CA HIS A 255 -26.51 -24.83 -67.51
C HIS A 255 -26.63 -25.36 -66.07
N GLN A 256 -26.78 -26.67 -65.88
CA GLN A 256 -26.81 -27.27 -64.54
C GLN A 256 -25.48 -27.07 -63.81
N GLN A 257 -24.34 -27.24 -64.51
CA GLN A 257 -23.03 -26.94 -63.95
C GLN A 257 -22.89 -25.47 -63.55
N ILE A 258 -23.31 -24.52 -64.41
CA ILE A 258 -23.28 -23.09 -64.10
C ILE A 258 -24.11 -22.79 -62.83
N LYS A 259 -25.30 -23.37 -62.68
CA LYS A 259 -26.12 -23.20 -61.48
C LYS A 259 -25.44 -23.75 -60.22
N SER A 260 -24.81 -24.91 -60.31
CA SER A 260 -24.06 -25.50 -59.20
C SER A 260 -22.86 -24.62 -58.81
N ILE A 261 -22.11 -24.12 -59.80
CA ILE A 261 -20.99 -23.20 -59.57
C ILE A 261 -21.48 -21.90 -58.93
N GLN A 262 -22.57 -21.32 -59.43
CA GLN A 262 -23.18 -20.11 -58.85
C GLN A 262 -23.59 -20.31 -57.39
N HIS A 263 -24.21 -21.45 -57.07
CA HIS A 263 -24.55 -21.78 -55.69
C HIS A 263 -23.30 -21.93 -54.80
N SER A 264 -22.25 -22.59 -55.29
CA SER A 264 -20.96 -22.68 -54.58
C SER A 264 -20.36 -21.31 -54.32
N VAL A 265 -20.33 -20.43 -55.33
CA VAL A 265 -19.77 -19.06 -55.21
C VAL A 265 -20.52 -18.23 -54.17
N LEU A 266 -21.85 -18.37 -54.08
CA LEU A 266 -22.63 -17.67 -53.05
C LEU A 266 -22.29 -18.18 -51.64
N LYS A 267 -22.10 -19.49 -51.48
CA LYS A 267 -21.66 -20.08 -50.22
C LYS A 267 -20.26 -19.60 -49.83
N ASP A 268 -19.34 -19.55 -50.79
CA ASP A 268 -17.97 -19.09 -50.57
C ASP A 268 -17.93 -17.62 -50.11
N LYS A 269 -18.77 -16.75 -50.69
CA LYS A 269 -18.92 -15.35 -50.25
C LYS A 269 -19.43 -15.23 -48.81
N SER A 270 -20.43 -16.03 -48.43
CA SER A 270 -20.93 -16.04 -47.06
C SER A 270 -19.84 -16.46 -46.06
N LEU A 271 -19.05 -17.47 -46.41
CA LEU A 271 -17.93 -17.92 -45.57
C LEU A 271 -16.80 -16.87 -45.50
N GLU A 272 -16.57 -16.13 -46.60
CA GLU A 272 -15.62 -15.01 -46.62
C GLU A 272 -16.05 -13.89 -45.65
N GLU A 273 -17.34 -13.54 -45.61
CA GLU A 273 -17.89 -12.58 -44.64
C GLU A 273 -17.73 -13.07 -43.18
N GLU A 274 -18.08 -14.33 -42.89
CA GLU A 274 -17.88 -14.92 -41.55
C GLU A 274 -16.40 -14.93 -41.13
N LEU A 275 -15.49 -15.17 -42.07
CA LEU A 275 -14.06 -15.17 -41.83
C LEU A 275 -13.55 -13.76 -41.51
N GLU A 276 -14.00 -12.73 -42.24
CA GLU A 276 -13.66 -11.34 -41.94
C GLU A 276 -14.22 -10.89 -40.58
N GLU A 277 -15.44 -11.28 -40.22
CA GLU A 277 -15.97 -11.03 -38.88
C GLU A 277 -15.10 -11.69 -37.80
N ALA A 278 -14.73 -12.96 -37.97
CA ALA A 278 -13.85 -13.66 -37.05
C ALA A 278 -12.46 -12.99 -36.94
N ARG A 279 -11.90 -12.48 -38.04
CA ARG A 279 -10.65 -11.71 -38.04
C ARG A 279 -10.76 -10.43 -37.21
N THR A 280 -11.83 -9.65 -37.39
CA THR A 280 -12.03 -8.42 -36.62
C THR A 280 -12.21 -8.70 -35.12
N ASN A 281 -12.96 -9.75 -34.77
CA ASN A 281 -13.14 -10.19 -33.38
C ASN A 281 -11.83 -10.66 -32.74
N LEU A 282 -11.00 -11.40 -33.49
CA LEU A 282 -9.66 -11.81 -33.03
C LEU A 282 -8.79 -10.59 -32.74
N ASN A 283 -8.72 -9.64 -33.66
CA ASN A 283 -7.92 -8.41 -33.49
C ASN A 283 -8.36 -7.61 -32.26
N LEU A 284 -9.66 -7.43 -32.05
CA LEU A 284 -10.21 -6.76 -30.86
C LEU A 284 -9.86 -7.49 -29.57
N SER A 285 -9.92 -8.83 -29.58
CA SER A 285 -9.53 -9.64 -28.41
C SER A 285 -8.03 -9.57 -28.14
N GLU A 286 -7.19 -9.49 -29.17
CA GLU A 286 -5.75 -9.33 -29.05
C GLU A 286 -5.38 -7.96 -28.47
N GLU A 287 -6.04 -6.88 -28.90
CA GLU A 287 -5.87 -5.54 -28.34
C GLU A 287 -6.24 -5.50 -26.85
N LYS A 288 -7.39 -6.08 -26.47
CA LYS A 288 -7.80 -6.20 -25.06
C LYS A 288 -6.78 -7.00 -24.24
N ARG A 289 -6.23 -8.08 -24.80
CA ARG A 289 -5.17 -8.87 -24.15
C ARG A 289 -3.93 -8.02 -23.90
N GLU A 290 -3.53 -7.18 -24.85
CA GLU A 290 -2.38 -6.29 -24.71
C GLU A 290 -2.60 -5.19 -23.67
N GLN A 291 -3.81 -4.61 -23.63
CA GLN A 291 -4.19 -3.64 -22.60
C GLN A 291 -4.10 -4.24 -21.19
N ILE A 292 -4.67 -5.44 -20.99
CA ILE A 292 -4.60 -6.16 -19.71
C ILE A 292 -3.15 -6.48 -19.35
N LEU A 293 -2.32 -6.88 -20.33
CA LEU A 293 -0.90 -7.16 -20.11
C LEU A 293 -0.15 -5.91 -19.64
N TRP A 294 -0.40 -4.74 -20.25
CA TRP A 294 0.18 -3.48 -19.83
C TRP A 294 -0.23 -3.10 -18.40
N GLN A 295 -1.53 -3.22 -18.08
CA GLN A 295 -2.05 -2.95 -16.74
C GLN A 295 -1.42 -3.88 -15.69
N ASN A 296 -1.32 -5.18 -15.97
CA ASN A 296 -0.66 -6.14 -15.08
C ASN A 296 0.81 -5.79 -14.84
N LYS A 297 1.53 -5.37 -15.88
CA LYS A 297 2.93 -4.95 -15.76
C LYS A 297 3.08 -3.69 -14.89
N GLN A 298 2.12 -2.77 -14.96
CA GLN A 298 2.09 -1.59 -14.12
C GLN A 298 1.81 -1.93 -12.65
N LEU A 299 0.80 -2.76 -12.38
CA LEU A 299 0.49 -3.24 -11.04
C LEU A 299 1.64 -4.05 -10.43
N GLU A 300 2.39 -4.80 -11.25
CA GLU A 300 3.58 -5.51 -10.81
C GLU A 300 4.68 -4.55 -10.30
N LYS A 301 4.91 -3.43 -10.99
CA LYS A 301 5.87 -2.40 -10.55
C LYS A 301 5.41 -1.73 -9.26
N GLU A 302 4.12 -1.42 -9.13
CA GLU A 302 3.54 -0.84 -7.92
C GLU A 302 3.67 -1.80 -6.73
N ASN A 303 3.36 -3.09 -6.94
CA ASN A 303 3.57 -4.13 -5.92
C ASN A 303 5.03 -4.24 -5.50
N GLN A 304 5.98 -4.19 -6.45
CA GLN A 304 7.41 -4.18 -6.13
C GLN A 304 7.80 -2.95 -5.30
N SER A 305 7.31 -1.76 -5.66
CA SER A 305 7.55 -0.52 -4.92
C SER A 305 6.98 -0.57 -3.50
N LEU A 306 5.74 -1.04 -3.34
CA LEU A 306 5.10 -1.23 -2.05
C LEU A 306 5.87 -2.24 -1.19
N ASN A 307 6.35 -3.34 -1.78
CA ASN A 307 7.14 -4.32 -1.07
C ASN A 307 8.45 -3.71 -0.53
N ILE A 308 9.16 -2.90 -1.33
CA ILE A 308 10.35 -2.18 -0.88
C ILE A 308 10.03 -1.22 0.29
N LYS A 309 8.89 -0.52 0.23
CA LYS A 309 8.45 0.37 1.31
C LYS A 309 8.14 -0.42 2.59
N VAL A 310 7.47 -1.56 2.48
CA VAL A 310 7.19 -2.45 3.61
C VAL A 310 8.49 -2.92 4.25
N THR A 311 9.48 -3.37 3.46
CA THR A 311 10.77 -3.81 4.01
C THR A 311 11.52 -2.66 4.70
N SER A 312 11.51 -1.46 4.11
CA SER A 312 12.15 -0.28 4.71
C SER A 312 11.52 0.12 6.06
N LEU A 313 10.19 0.09 6.14
CA LEU A 313 9.47 0.35 7.40
C LEU A 313 9.72 -0.73 8.45
N GLN A 314 9.82 -2.00 8.05
CA GLN A 314 10.17 -3.10 8.96
C GLN A 314 11.58 -2.91 9.55
N GLU A 315 12.56 -2.50 8.73
CA GLU A 315 13.90 -2.18 9.21
C GLU A 315 13.90 -1.01 10.19
N GLU A 316 13.09 0.02 9.94
CA GLU A 316 12.95 1.17 10.86
C GLU A 316 12.31 0.76 12.19
N ILE A 317 11.29 -0.09 12.17
CA ILE A 317 10.68 -0.64 13.39
C ILE A 317 11.73 -1.38 14.22
N ILE A 318 12.57 -2.21 13.58
CA ILE A 318 13.64 -2.94 14.27
C ILE A 318 14.65 -1.96 14.90
N ARG A 319 15.09 -0.94 14.17
CA ARG A 319 16.00 0.10 14.70
C ARG A 319 15.40 0.82 15.90
N ASN A 320 14.14 1.26 15.81
CA ASN A 320 13.45 1.95 16.89
C ASN A 320 13.26 1.07 18.12
N SER A 321 13.01 -0.24 17.93
CA SER A 321 12.96 -1.21 19.03
C SER A 321 14.31 -1.29 19.76
N MET A 322 15.42 -1.38 19.03
CA MET A 322 16.76 -1.44 19.62
C MET A 322 17.12 -0.17 20.41
N ASP A 323 16.75 1.00 19.87
CA ASP A 323 16.97 2.27 20.54
C ASP A 323 16.12 2.41 21.82
N THR A 324 14.87 1.94 21.77
CA THR A 324 13.98 1.87 22.93
C THR A 324 14.57 0.99 24.03
N ASP A 325 15.06 -0.20 23.68
CA ASP A 325 15.71 -1.12 24.64
C ASP A 325 16.96 -0.49 25.27
N ARG A 326 17.76 0.24 24.48
CA ARG A 326 18.95 0.95 24.98
C ARG A 326 18.55 2.07 25.96
N LEU A 327 17.52 2.83 25.65
CA LEU A 327 17.00 3.87 26.53
C LEU A 327 16.43 3.28 27.82
N GLN A 328 15.67 2.19 27.75
CA GLN A 328 15.15 1.49 28.92
C GLN A 328 16.26 1.03 29.86
N LYS A 329 17.35 0.45 29.32
CA LYS A 329 18.54 0.09 30.11
C LYS A 329 19.13 1.30 30.84
N LYS A 330 19.26 2.44 30.15
CA LYS A 330 19.78 3.68 30.74
C LYS A 330 18.86 4.24 31.83
N ILE A 331 17.54 4.18 31.62
CA ILE A 331 16.55 4.59 32.62
C ILE A 331 16.67 3.71 33.88
N LEU A 332 16.81 2.40 33.71
CA LEU A 332 16.97 1.46 34.83
C LEU A 332 18.26 1.73 35.61
N GLU A 333 19.37 1.98 34.92
CA GLU A 333 20.64 2.33 35.54
C GLU A 333 20.56 3.65 36.33
N LEU A 334 19.98 4.69 35.72
CA LEU A 334 19.76 5.97 36.40
C LEU A 334 18.82 5.84 37.60
N SER A 335 17.77 5.03 37.49
CA SER A 335 16.85 4.75 38.60
C SER A 335 17.55 4.05 39.76
N LYS A 336 18.47 3.12 39.48
CA LYS A 336 19.28 2.45 40.50
C LYS A 336 20.19 3.45 41.22
N SER A 337 20.89 4.31 40.47
CA SER A 337 21.74 5.36 41.04
C SER A 337 20.94 6.37 41.87
N ALA A 338 19.74 6.76 41.42
CA ALA A 338 18.85 7.65 42.16
C ALA A 338 18.41 7.03 43.50
N ALA A 339 18.04 5.75 43.52
CA ALA A 339 17.69 5.04 44.75
C ALA A 339 18.88 4.96 45.73
N GLN A 340 20.10 4.73 45.23
CA GLN A 340 21.31 4.74 46.06
C GLN A 340 21.57 6.12 46.68
N LEU A 341 21.45 7.19 45.90
CA LEU A 341 21.59 8.55 46.39
C LEU A 341 20.52 8.91 47.42
N GLN A 342 19.28 8.43 47.23
CA GLN A 342 18.19 8.62 48.20
C GLN A 342 18.49 7.95 49.54
N ILE A 343 19.02 6.72 49.53
CA ILE A 343 19.47 6.03 50.74
C ILE A 343 20.59 6.82 51.42
N GLN A 344 21.58 7.29 50.64
CA GLN A 344 22.69 8.07 51.17
C GLN A 344 22.21 9.39 51.81
N ALA A 345 21.28 10.09 51.17
CA ALA A 345 20.67 11.30 51.72
C ALA A 345 19.98 11.04 53.07
N HIS A 346 19.21 9.95 53.18
CA HIS A 346 18.53 9.59 54.43
C HIS A 346 19.50 9.25 55.58
N ILE A 347 20.64 8.62 55.28
CA ILE A 347 21.70 8.35 56.26
C ILE A 347 22.30 9.67 56.78
N TYR A 348 22.60 10.61 55.88
CA TYR A 348 23.14 11.91 56.28
C TYR A 348 22.12 12.72 57.07
N GLU A 349 20.86 12.73 56.66
CA GLU A 349 19.77 13.40 57.38
C GLU A 349 19.65 12.87 58.81
N THR A 350 19.63 11.55 58.98
CA THR A 350 19.60 10.90 60.31
C THR A 350 20.81 11.30 61.16
N THR A 351 22.00 11.36 60.54
CA THR A 351 23.23 11.75 61.25
C THR A 351 23.20 13.21 61.69
N VAL A 352 22.67 14.11 60.85
CA VAL A 352 22.50 15.53 61.19
C VAL A 352 21.50 15.69 62.32
N VAL A 353 20.35 15.01 62.29
CA VAL A 353 19.36 15.04 63.38
C VAL A 353 19.95 14.56 64.70
N ASN A 354 20.76 13.49 64.68
CA ASN A 354 21.44 13.00 65.89
C ASN A 354 22.44 14.03 66.45
N LYS A 355 23.21 14.70 65.56
CA LYS A 355 24.13 15.76 65.98
C LYS A 355 23.40 16.98 66.54
N GLU A 356 22.28 17.37 65.93
CA GLU A 356 21.43 18.46 66.40
C GLU A 356 20.89 18.17 67.81
N ALA A 357 20.40 16.95 68.05
CA ALA A 357 19.94 16.54 69.38
C ALA A 357 21.07 16.60 70.43
N SER A 358 22.28 16.15 70.07
CA SER A 358 23.45 16.25 70.95
C SER A 358 23.87 17.70 71.22
N LEU A 359 23.76 18.58 70.21
CA LEU A 359 24.05 20.00 70.35
C LEU A 359 23.06 20.69 71.29
N ILE A 360 21.75 20.42 71.12
CA ILE A 360 20.69 20.93 72.00
C ILE A 360 20.93 20.49 73.45
N GLN A 361 21.30 19.23 73.67
CA GLN A 361 21.62 18.74 75.02
C GLN A 361 22.79 19.51 75.64
N LYS A 362 23.90 19.67 74.88
CA LYS A 362 25.05 20.45 75.35
C LYS A 362 24.67 21.90 75.66
N GLU A 363 23.79 22.50 74.87
CA GLU A 363 23.31 23.85 75.14
C GLU A 363 22.50 23.93 76.44
N GLN A 364 21.69 22.91 76.74
CA GLN A 364 20.95 22.81 77.99
C GLN A 364 21.90 22.66 79.20
N ASP A 365 22.92 21.80 79.08
CA ASP A 365 23.94 21.62 80.13
C ASP A 365 24.68 22.94 80.39
N ILE A 366 25.03 23.69 79.32
CA ILE A 366 25.65 25.02 79.43
C ILE A 366 24.73 26.00 80.17
N LYS A 367 23.41 25.98 79.92
CA LYS A 367 22.44 26.83 80.63
C LYS A 367 22.39 26.49 82.12
N GLU A 368 22.39 25.21 82.48
CA GLU A 368 22.43 24.76 83.86
C GLU A 368 23.73 25.15 84.57
N LEU A 369 24.89 24.94 83.92
CA LEU A 369 26.19 25.40 84.39
C LEU A 369 26.22 26.92 84.63
N LYS A 370 25.60 27.71 83.75
CA LYS A 370 25.49 29.17 83.97
C LYS A 370 24.65 29.52 85.20
N LEU A 371 23.55 28.82 85.44
CA LEU A 371 22.71 29.02 86.64
C LEU A 371 23.48 28.70 87.92
N THR A 372 24.19 27.57 87.96
CA THR A 372 25.00 27.18 89.14
C THR A 372 26.14 28.17 89.41
N ILE A 373 26.75 28.77 88.39
CA ILE A 373 27.75 29.85 88.55
C ILE A 373 27.12 31.09 89.20
N VAL A 374 25.91 31.47 88.78
CA VAL A 374 25.19 32.62 89.36
C VAL A 374 24.86 32.35 90.84
N GLU A 375 24.39 31.15 91.16
CA GLU A 375 24.13 30.73 92.55
C GLU A 375 25.41 30.77 93.40
N CYS A 376 26.50 30.17 92.91
CA CYS A 376 27.81 30.23 93.59
C CYS A 376 28.27 31.66 93.81
N SER A 377 28.09 32.54 92.82
CA SER A 377 28.46 33.96 92.92
C SER A 377 27.65 34.68 93.99
N SER A 378 26.35 34.38 94.12
CA SER A 378 25.48 34.91 95.18
C SER A 378 25.91 34.42 96.58
N ILE A 379 26.27 33.14 96.71
CA ILE A 379 26.82 32.58 97.96
C ILE A 379 28.12 33.29 98.34
N ILE A 380 29.04 33.45 97.37
CA ILE A 380 30.31 34.16 97.58
C ILE A 380 30.07 35.58 98.06
N GLU A 381 29.13 36.30 97.44
CA GLU A 381 28.82 37.68 97.83
C GLU A 381 28.20 37.76 99.23
N THR A 382 27.30 36.84 99.57
CA THR A 382 26.73 36.73 100.93
C THR A 382 27.83 36.52 101.97
N LEU A 383 28.71 35.55 101.75
CA LEU A 383 29.84 35.27 102.64
C LEU A 383 30.80 36.46 102.75
N ARG A 384 31.04 37.21 101.67
CA ARG A 384 31.83 38.45 101.72
C ARG A 384 31.18 39.50 102.62
N THR A 385 29.86 39.69 102.54
CA THR A 385 29.16 40.65 103.42
C THR A 385 29.23 40.25 104.89
N GLU A 386 29.07 38.96 105.20
CA GLU A 386 29.20 38.43 106.56
C GLU A 386 30.62 38.62 107.10
N LYS A 387 31.65 38.32 106.29
CA LYS A 387 33.05 38.57 106.63
C LYS A 387 33.28 40.04 106.97
N ASN A 388 32.76 40.96 106.15
CA ASN A 388 32.94 42.40 106.36
C ASN A 388 32.24 42.88 107.63
N LYS A 389 31.00 42.44 107.89
CA LYS A 389 30.29 42.74 109.16
C LYS A 389 31.07 42.24 110.38
N LEU A 390 31.60 41.02 110.31
CA LEU A 390 32.41 40.48 111.41
C LEU A 390 33.69 41.29 111.62
N LEU A 391 34.33 41.74 110.52
CA LEU A 391 35.52 42.58 110.55
C LEU A 391 35.24 43.96 111.17
N GLU A 392 34.13 44.60 110.81
CA GLU A 392 33.65 45.85 111.42
C GLU A 392 33.38 45.67 112.92
N ASN A 393 32.71 44.58 113.32
CA ASN A 393 32.47 44.27 114.73
C ASN A 393 33.78 44.10 115.51
N ILE A 394 34.77 43.41 114.93
CA ILE A 394 36.11 43.26 115.53
C ILE A 394 36.80 44.62 115.68
N GLN A 395 36.75 45.48 114.65
CA GLN A 395 37.33 46.82 114.71
C GLN A 395 36.64 47.70 115.77
N HIS A 396 35.32 47.67 115.86
CA HIS A 396 34.56 48.36 116.89
C HIS A 396 34.98 47.90 118.29
N MET A 397 35.05 46.59 118.54
CA MET A 397 35.52 46.05 119.82
C MET A 397 36.95 46.49 120.14
N GLN A 398 37.85 46.51 119.14
CA GLN A 398 39.21 47.02 119.32
C GLN A 398 39.19 48.51 119.71
N GLN A 399 38.34 49.33 119.08
CA GLN A 399 38.25 50.77 119.34
C GLN A 399 37.64 51.07 120.72
N GLU A 400 36.67 50.27 121.17
CA GLU A 400 36.08 50.33 122.51
C GLU A 400 37.10 49.95 123.61
N LEU A 401 37.93 48.92 123.37
CA LEU A 401 39.05 48.57 124.24
C LEU A 401 40.08 49.70 124.36
N VAL A 402 40.39 50.37 123.25
CA VAL A 402 41.25 51.56 123.23
C VAL A 402 40.62 52.74 124.00
N SER A 403 39.30 52.95 123.88
CA SER A 403 38.56 54.03 124.57
C SER A 403 38.47 53.84 126.10
N ASN A 404 38.53 52.60 126.59
CA ASN A 404 38.45 52.26 128.02
C ASN A 404 39.81 52.33 128.76
N GLY A 405 40.84 52.93 128.16
CA GLY A 405 42.12 53.24 128.82
C GLY A 405 43.09 52.06 128.95
N LEU A 406 42.79 50.90 128.35
CA LEU A 406 43.66 49.74 128.30
C LEU A 406 44.53 49.78 127.04
N SER A 407 45.58 50.59 127.04
CA SER A 407 46.61 50.47 125.99
C SER A 407 47.45 49.23 126.28
N PHE A 408 47.23 48.14 125.53
CA PHE A 408 48.26 47.12 125.35
C PHE A 408 48.48 46.80 123.87
N PRO A 409 49.72 46.92 123.36
CA PRO A 409 50.06 46.55 122.01
C PRO A 409 50.25 45.03 121.94
N LEU A 410 49.23 44.27 121.56
CA LEU A 410 49.47 42.88 121.13
C LEU A 410 48.41 42.36 120.15
N LEU A 411 48.87 42.26 118.91
CA LEU A 411 48.64 41.16 117.97
C LEU A 411 47.19 40.78 117.61
N CYS A 412 46.76 41.37 116.50
CA CYS A 412 46.24 40.56 115.39
C CYS A 412 46.98 40.94 114.10
N LYS A 413 48.23 40.48 113.97
CA LYS A 413 48.83 40.18 112.66
C LYS A 413 48.71 38.68 112.43
N PHE A 414 47.48 38.20 112.31
CA PHE A 414 47.20 36.98 111.56
C PHE A 414 46.28 37.41 110.41
N ASN A 415 46.86 37.45 109.21
CA ASN A 415 46.24 37.71 107.90
C ASN A 415 45.75 39.14 107.57
N SER A 416 46.67 40.05 107.29
CA SER A 416 46.38 41.12 106.31
C SER A 416 47.49 41.44 105.32
N ASN A 417 48.63 40.74 105.35
CA ASN A 417 49.62 40.79 104.28
C ASN A 417 50.01 39.36 103.90
N ILE A 418 49.17 38.69 103.09
CA ILE A 418 49.78 37.95 101.98
C ILE A 418 50.29 39.08 101.07
N PRO A 419 51.60 39.23 100.89
CA PRO A 419 52.14 40.21 99.96
C PRO A 419 51.59 39.93 98.57
N GLU A 420 51.53 40.96 97.75
CA GLU A 420 51.32 40.99 96.29
C GLU A 420 52.36 40.14 95.50
N GLY A 421 52.72 38.96 95.99
CA GLY A 421 53.84 38.11 95.53
C GLY A 421 53.45 36.65 95.30
N MET A 422 52.16 36.33 95.17
CA MET A 422 51.71 35.08 94.52
C MET A 422 51.27 35.31 93.06
N ASN A 423 51.64 36.46 92.49
CA ASN A 423 51.73 36.66 91.03
C ASN A 423 53.00 36.00 90.46
N SER A 424 53.53 34.96 91.10
CA SER A 424 54.59 34.19 90.48
C SER A 424 53.93 33.22 89.52
N LEU A 425 54.04 33.54 88.23
CA LEU A 425 53.78 32.68 87.07
C LEU A 425 54.21 31.22 87.30
N HIS A 426 55.16 30.99 88.21
CA HIS A 426 55.69 29.70 88.58
C HIS A 426 54.72 28.79 89.36
N CYS A 427 53.97 29.29 90.36
CA CYS A 427 53.04 28.45 91.13
C CYS A 427 51.77 28.10 90.33
N GLU A 428 51.31 29.00 89.45
CA GLU A 428 50.21 28.69 88.53
C GLU A 428 50.65 27.73 87.40
N LEU A 429 51.90 27.85 86.91
CA LEU A 429 52.45 26.90 85.92
C LEU A 429 52.62 25.49 86.50
N GLU A 430 52.97 25.35 87.77
CA GLU A 430 53.17 24.04 88.40
C GLU A 430 51.83 23.32 88.67
N LEU A 431 50.76 24.06 88.97
CA LEU A 431 49.39 23.52 89.04
C LEU A 431 48.80 23.21 87.65
N ALA A 432 49.18 23.95 86.61
CA ALA A 432 48.78 23.65 85.23
C ALA A 432 49.57 22.48 84.61
N GLN A 433 50.82 22.27 85.04
CA GLN A 433 51.68 21.16 84.57
C GLN A 433 51.34 19.82 85.22
N THR A 434 50.76 19.81 86.42
CA THR A 434 50.37 18.57 87.12
C THR A 434 49.04 17.98 86.64
N SER A 435 48.29 18.68 85.79
CA SER A 435 47.12 18.15 85.09
C SER A 435 47.53 17.47 83.77
N GLU A 436 48.32 16.40 83.90
CA GLU A 436 48.89 15.63 82.79
C GLU A 436 47.85 14.96 81.88
N ILE A 437 46.61 14.78 82.37
CA ILE A 437 45.51 14.13 81.64
C ILE A 437 44.94 15.03 80.53
N ILE A 438 44.94 16.35 80.74
CA ILE A 438 44.31 17.29 79.81
C ILE A 438 45.28 17.57 78.65
N LYS A 439 46.58 17.77 78.91
CA LYS A 439 47.53 18.18 77.88
C LYS A 439 47.67 17.17 76.73
N THR A 440 47.58 15.88 77.02
CA THR A 440 47.68 14.81 76.00
C THR A 440 46.43 14.73 75.11
N GLU A 441 45.25 15.01 75.65
CA GLU A 441 44.00 15.05 74.87
C GLU A 441 43.99 16.24 73.91
N TRP A 442 44.40 17.44 74.37
CA TRP A 442 44.45 18.63 73.52
C TRP A 442 45.53 18.53 72.44
N THR A 443 46.71 17.95 72.72
CA THR A 443 47.72 17.70 71.66
C THR A 443 47.28 16.63 70.68
N SER A 444 46.58 15.58 71.12
CA SER A 444 46.05 14.56 70.21
C SER A 444 44.94 15.10 69.31
N LEU A 445 44.10 16.02 69.83
CA LEU A 445 43.05 16.66 69.07
C LEU A 445 43.62 17.64 68.04
N ASP A 446 44.66 18.41 68.41
CA ASP A 446 45.36 19.35 67.52
C ASP A 446 46.07 18.61 66.38
N GLU A 447 46.80 17.53 66.67
CA GLU A 447 47.45 16.68 65.66
C GLU A 447 46.45 15.99 64.72
N THR A 448 45.27 15.60 65.23
CA THR A 448 44.22 14.98 64.41
C THR A 448 43.53 16.01 63.52
N LEU A 449 43.30 17.22 64.04
CA LEU A 449 42.73 18.32 63.28
C LEU A 449 43.67 18.77 62.15
N ASP A 450 44.97 18.91 62.42
CA ASP A 450 45.97 19.24 61.40
C ASP A 450 46.05 18.17 60.31
N ARG A 451 45.91 16.88 60.69
CA ARG A 451 45.88 15.75 59.75
C ARG A 451 44.62 15.74 58.88
N GLU A 452 43.46 16.07 59.45
CA GLU A 452 42.20 16.18 58.71
C GLU A 452 42.15 17.42 57.80
N VAL A 453 42.71 18.55 58.26
CA VAL A 453 42.86 19.76 57.44
C VAL A 453 43.81 19.52 56.28
N LEU A 454 44.91 18.79 56.48
CA LEU A 454 45.80 18.35 55.40
C LEU A 454 45.08 17.45 54.38
N LEU A 455 44.22 16.53 54.84
CA LEU A 455 43.42 15.67 53.95
C LEU A 455 42.35 16.44 53.17
N LEU A 456 41.74 17.47 53.77
CA LEU A 456 40.76 18.34 53.11
C LEU A 456 41.42 19.31 52.11
N LEU A 457 42.60 19.85 52.44
CA LEU A 457 43.40 20.70 51.54
C LEU A 457 43.98 19.93 50.36
N GLN A 458 44.12 18.60 50.47
CA GLN A 458 44.62 17.77 49.38
C GLN A 458 43.60 17.58 48.24
N GLY A 459 42.33 17.93 48.45
CA GLY A 459 41.28 17.95 47.42
C GLY A 459 41.04 16.60 46.70
N PRO A 460 40.00 16.51 45.86
CA PRO A 460 39.72 15.31 45.06
C PRO A 460 40.76 15.03 43.96
N ASP A 461 41.70 15.95 43.74
CA ASP A 461 42.69 15.87 42.65
C ASP A 461 43.75 14.77 42.86
N TYR A 462 44.11 14.42 44.09
CA TYR A 462 45.06 13.32 44.35
C TYR A 462 44.47 11.95 43.98
N ALA A 463 43.19 11.73 44.23
CA ALA A 463 42.47 10.53 43.79
C ALA A 463 42.20 10.57 42.28
N GLY A 464 41.91 11.76 41.74
CA GLY A 464 41.73 12.02 40.31
C GLY A 464 42.98 11.72 39.48
N GLU A 465 44.17 12.13 39.92
CA GLU A 465 45.47 11.88 39.26
C GLU A 465 45.81 10.38 39.22
N LYS A 466 45.53 9.65 40.32
CA LYS A 466 45.74 8.19 40.36
C LYS A 466 44.76 7.46 39.45
N PHE A 467 43.49 7.87 39.42
CA PHE A 467 42.47 7.34 38.51
C PHE A 467 42.78 7.69 37.04
N LYS A 468 43.24 8.91 36.76
CA LYS A 468 43.68 9.37 35.44
C LYS A 468 44.88 8.58 34.95
N THR A 469 45.86 8.31 35.82
CA THR A 469 47.02 7.45 35.50
C THR A 469 46.59 6.01 35.19
N ILE A 470 45.66 5.45 35.98
CA ILE A 470 45.11 4.10 35.75
C ILE A 470 44.34 4.04 34.42
N MET A 471 43.49 5.04 34.14
CA MET A 471 42.75 5.14 32.88
C MET A 471 43.68 5.33 31.68
N GLN A 472 44.73 6.13 31.83
CA GLN A 472 45.70 6.37 30.76
C GLN A 472 46.58 5.15 30.47
N ASN A 473 46.85 4.31 31.48
CA ASN A 473 47.51 3.00 31.31
C ASN A 473 46.60 1.96 30.64
N LEU A 474 45.30 1.95 30.95
CA LEU A 474 44.31 1.09 30.29
C LEU A 474 44.08 1.49 28.83
N VAL A 475 44.04 2.78 28.52
CA VAL A 475 43.90 3.32 27.15
C VAL A 475 45.18 3.12 26.33
N SER A 476 46.37 3.12 26.96
CA SER A 476 47.66 2.96 26.27
C SER A 476 48.14 1.50 26.18
N GLY A 477 47.35 0.52 26.62
CA GLY A 477 47.65 -0.91 26.47
C GLY A 477 48.92 -1.39 27.18
N ARG A 478 49.43 -0.68 28.20
CA ARG A 478 50.55 -1.15 29.01
C ARG A 478 50.03 -1.72 30.33
N ALA A 479 49.61 -2.99 30.26
CA ALA A 479 49.56 -3.85 31.43
C ALA A 479 51.01 -4.07 31.91
N TYR A 480 51.34 -3.54 33.09
CA TYR A 480 52.56 -3.95 33.78
C TYR A 480 52.37 -5.40 34.22
N VAL A 481 53.06 -6.30 33.51
CA VAL A 481 53.41 -7.63 34.01
C VAL A 481 54.41 -7.42 35.14
N ASN A 482 54.02 -7.82 36.34
CA ASN A 482 54.88 -8.51 37.30
C ASN A 482 53.99 -9.35 38.21
#